data_AF-A0A917XGM8-F1
#
_entry.id   AF-A0A917XGM8-F1
#
_cell.length_a   1.000
_cell.length_b   1.000
_cell.length_c   1.000
_cell.angle_alpha   90.00
_cell.angle_beta   90.00
_cell.angle_gamma   90.00
#
_symmetry.space_group_name_H-M   'P 1'
#
loop_
_entity.id
_entity.type
_entity.pdbx_description
1 polymer ?
#
loop_
_entity_poly.entity_id
_entity_poly.type
_entity_poly.pdbx_seq_one_letter_code
_entity_poly.pdbx_strand_id
1 'polypeptide(L)'
;MVCEALAQSTAHAAAVRLLTCLVEAYTTPGRPPGCLSVQAGLASDADSRAVVELLATVRNKYRQAVQERFEKAVVNGDLLPDTDSEALARLLMVTAEGLAIHAVSGASREELMSAADLAVQLVPAT
;
A
#
# COMPACT_ATOMS: atom_id res chain seq x y z
N MET A 1 -5.12 -4.80 -10.28
CA MET A 1 -4.81 -4.81 -8.83
C MET A 1 -4.76 -3.41 -8.22
N VAL A 2 -3.64 -2.65 -8.25
CA VAL A 2 -3.61 -1.29 -7.63
C VAL A 2 -4.53 -0.29 -8.35
N CYS A 3 -4.52 -0.26 -9.68
CA CYS A 3 -5.38 0.68 -10.43
C CYS A 3 -6.88 0.45 -10.23
N GLU A 4 -7.32 -0.80 -10.03
CA GLU A 4 -8.73 -1.11 -9.75
C GLU A 4 -9.12 -0.76 -8.32
N ALA A 5 -8.20 -0.92 -7.36
CA ALA A 5 -8.43 -0.51 -5.98
C ALA A 5 -8.59 1.01 -5.87
N LEU A 6 -7.82 1.79 -6.64
CA LEU A 6 -7.93 3.26 -6.59
C LEU A 6 -9.18 3.80 -7.32
N ALA A 7 -9.87 2.98 -8.10
CA ALA A 7 -11.08 3.36 -8.84
C ALA A 7 -12.36 3.37 -7.98
N GLN A 8 -12.28 3.07 -6.68
CA GLN A 8 -13.46 3.11 -5.79
C GLN A 8 -13.99 4.55 -5.65
N SER A 9 -15.28 4.67 -5.32
CA SER A 9 -15.99 5.95 -5.22
C SER A 9 -15.40 6.89 -4.17
N THR A 10 -15.01 6.39 -3.00
CA THR A 10 -14.43 7.20 -1.91
C THR A 10 -12.97 6.85 -1.64
N ALA A 11 -12.24 7.79 -1.01
CA ALA A 11 -10.85 7.54 -0.57
C ALA A 11 -10.77 6.37 0.41
N HIS A 12 -11.69 6.30 1.38
CA HIS A 12 -11.75 5.20 2.34
C HIS A 12 -11.99 3.86 1.63
N ALA A 13 -12.95 3.77 0.72
CA ALA A 13 -13.19 2.54 -0.04
C ALA A 13 -11.98 2.12 -0.89
N ALA A 14 -11.28 3.10 -1.47
CA ALA A 14 -10.04 2.83 -2.21
C ALA A 14 -8.94 2.28 -1.31
N ALA A 15 -8.77 2.83 -0.11
CA ALA A 15 -7.79 2.37 0.87
C ALA A 15 -8.10 0.95 1.38
N VAL A 16 -9.36 0.67 1.72
CA VAL A 16 -9.85 -0.67 2.07
C VAL A 16 -9.52 -1.65 0.96
N ARG A 17 -9.97 -1.36 -0.26
CA ARG A 17 -9.75 -2.28 -1.39
C ARG A 17 -8.28 -2.50 -1.67
N LEU A 18 -7.45 -1.46 -1.54
CA LEU A 18 -6.00 -1.56 -1.76
C LEU A 18 -5.37 -2.52 -0.76
N LEU A 19 -5.56 -2.30 0.55
CA LEU A 19 -4.92 -3.14 1.56
C LEU A 19 -5.45 -4.57 1.53
N THR A 20 -6.77 -4.78 1.36
CA THR A 20 -7.34 -6.13 1.22
C THR A 20 -6.71 -6.89 0.05
N CYS A 21 -6.64 -6.29 -1.14
CA CYS A 21 -6.04 -6.93 -2.31
C CYS A 21 -4.54 -7.21 -2.10
N LEU A 22 -3.82 -6.34 -1.41
CA LEU A 22 -2.41 -6.57 -1.10
C LEU A 22 -2.23 -7.73 -0.12
N VAL A 23 -3.02 -7.81 0.95
CA VAL A 23 -3.00 -8.95 1.89
C VAL A 23 -3.30 -10.26 1.17
N GLU A 24 -4.29 -10.28 0.28
CA GLU A 24 -4.61 -11.45 -0.54
C GLU A 24 -3.43 -11.85 -1.43
N ALA A 25 -2.79 -10.88 -2.08
CA ALA A 25 -1.64 -11.12 -2.95
C ALA A 25 -0.43 -11.63 -2.17
N TYR A 26 -0.13 -11.05 -1.02
CA TYR A 26 1.02 -11.40 -0.18
C TYR A 26 0.89 -12.79 0.45
N THR A 27 -0.32 -13.32 0.56
CA THR A 27 -0.62 -14.59 1.22
C THR A 27 -1.24 -15.62 0.27
N THR A 28 -1.03 -15.50 -1.03
CA THR A 28 -1.56 -16.46 -2.01
C THR A 28 -0.82 -17.79 -1.92
N PRO A 29 -1.52 -18.93 -1.64
CA PRO A 29 -0.88 -20.24 -1.59
C PRO A 29 -0.19 -20.60 -2.91
N GLY A 30 0.99 -21.22 -2.83
CA GLY A 30 1.78 -21.60 -4.01
C GLY A 30 2.53 -20.43 -4.68
N ARG A 31 2.56 -19.24 -4.06
CA ARG A 31 3.41 -18.10 -4.46
C ARG A 31 4.33 -17.68 -3.32
N PRO A 32 5.52 -17.09 -3.62
CA PRO A 32 6.35 -16.48 -2.59
C PRO A 32 5.56 -15.40 -1.83
N PRO A 33 5.60 -15.38 -0.49
CA PRO A 33 4.88 -14.38 0.28
C PRO A 33 5.52 -12.99 0.15
N GLY A 34 4.72 -11.96 0.40
CA GLY A 34 5.15 -10.56 0.45
C GLY A 34 5.29 -9.89 -0.93
N CYS A 35 6.19 -8.90 -1.01
CA CYS A 35 6.36 -8.05 -2.18
C CYS A 35 7.83 -7.97 -2.60
N LEU A 36 8.13 -8.37 -3.83
CA LEU A 36 9.48 -8.30 -4.41
C LEU A 36 10.09 -6.90 -4.29
N SER A 37 9.30 -5.86 -4.58
CA SER A 37 9.79 -4.49 -4.52
C SER A 37 10.22 -4.06 -3.11
N VAL A 38 9.63 -4.63 -2.06
CA VAL A 38 10.01 -4.37 -0.67
C VAL A 38 11.21 -5.21 -0.28
N GLN A 39 11.16 -6.52 -0.55
CA GLN A 39 12.18 -7.48 -0.10
C GLN A 39 13.52 -7.29 -0.81
N ALA A 40 13.53 -7.21 -2.14
CA ALA A 40 14.76 -7.05 -2.91
C ALA A 40 15.21 -5.59 -2.98
N GLY A 41 14.31 -4.64 -2.67
CA GLY A 41 14.59 -3.21 -2.69
C GLY A 41 15.43 -2.69 -1.52
N LEU A 42 15.91 -3.58 -0.64
CA LEU A 42 16.73 -3.26 0.53
C LEU A 42 18.10 -3.96 0.50
N ALA A 43 18.42 -4.67 -0.59
CA ALA A 43 19.74 -5.27 -0.78
C ALA A 43 20.84 -4.18 -0.76
N SER A 44 22.00 -4.50 -0.18
CA SER A 44 23.07 -3.53 0.09
C SER A 44 24.36 -3.78 -0.68
N ASP A 45 24.45 -4.85 -1.48
CA ASP A 45 25.60 -5.12 -2.31
C ASP A 45 25.68 -4.16 -3.50
N ALA A 46 26.90 -3.86 -3.94
CA ALA A 46 27.16 -2.89 -5.00
C ALA A 46 26.58 -3.34 -6.35
N ASP A 47 26.57 -4.65 -6.60
CA ASP A 47 26.10 -5.25 -7.86
C ASP A 47 24.58 -5.14 -8.02
N SER A 48 23.84 -5.11 -6.91
CA SER A 48 22.38 -4.98 -6.89
C SER A 48 21.86 -3.54 -6.97
N ARG A 49 22.74 -2.52 -6.96
CA ARG A 49 22.32 -1.11 -6.85
C ARG A 49 21.30 -0.68 -7.89
N ALA A 50 21.53 -1.02 -9.16
CA ALA A 50 20.62 -0.67 -10.25
C ALA A 50 19.22 -1.30 -10.08
N VAL A 51 19.17 -2.53 -9.57
CA VAL A 51 17.90 -3.23 -9.28
C VAL A 51 17.20 -2.57 -8.09
N VAL A 52 17.94 -2.24 -7.03
CA VAL A 52 17.39 -1.54 -5.85
C VAL A 52 16.77 -0.19 -6.23
N GLU A 53 17.45 0.61 -7.04
CA GLU A 53 16.94 1.89 -7.54
C GLU A 53 15.69 1.73 -8.42
N LEU A 54 15.66 0.71 -9.28
CA LEU A 54 14.48 0.37 -10.08
C LEU A 54 13.29 0.01 -9.18
N LEU A 55 13.49 -0.86 -8.18
CA LEU A 55 12.43 -1.28 -7.26
C LEU A 55 11.95 -0.10 -6.38
N ALA A 56 12.86 0.79 -5.96
CA ALA A 56 12.49 2.02 -5.26
C ALA A 56 11.62 2.93 -6.13
N THR A 57 11.94 3.06 -7.42
CA THR A 57 11.12 3.80 -8.38
C THR A 57 9.73 3.20 -8.52
N VAL A 58 9.62 1.87 -8.54
CA VAL A 58 8.31 1.17 -8.57
C VAL A 58 7.50 1.45 -7.30
N ARG A 59 8.10 1.34 -6.10
CA ARG A 59 7.42 1.68 -4.83
C ARG A 59 6.93 3.13 -4.80
N ASN A 60 7.77 4.05 -5.26
CA ASN A 60 7.41 5.47 -5.33
C ASN A 60 6.26 5.75 -6.29
N LYS A 61 6.18 5.05 -7.43
CA LYS A 61 5.05 5.16 -8.35
C LYS A 61 3.73 4.72 -7.73
N TYR A 62 3.72 3.65 -6.93
CA TYR A 62 2.51 3.23 -6.21
C TYR A 62 2.08 4.28 -5.18
N ARG A 63 3.02 4.80 -4.38
CA ARG A 63 2.72 5.89 -3.43
C ARG A 63 2.15 7.11 -4.13
N GLN A 64 2.74 7.52 -5.26
CA GLN A 64 2.26 8.67 -6.02
C GLN A 64 0.83 8.44 -6.54
N ALA A 65 0.52 7.24 -7.04
CA ALA A 65 -0.85 6.94 -7.49
C ALA A 65 -1.88 7.01 -6.34
N VAL A 66 -1.50 6.58 -5.13
CA VAL A 66 -2.35 6.73 -3.93
C VAL A 66 -2.52 8.21 -3.56
N GLN A 67 -1.44 8.98 -3.58
CA GLN A 67 -1.47 10.42 -3.33
C GLN A 67 -2.42 11.13 -4.30
N GLU A 68 -2.28 10.90 -5.61
CA GLU A 68 -3.15 11.49 -6.63
C GLU A 68 -4.63 11.11 -6.42
N ARG A 69 -4.90 9.90 -5.90
CA ARG A 69 -6.27 9.49 -5.56
C ARG A 69 -6.82 10.25 -4.35
N PHE A 70 -5.99 10.53 -3.35
CA PHE A 70 -6.39 11.31 -2.17
C PHE A 70 -6.54 12.80 -2.48
N GLU A 71 -5.68 13.38 -3.31
CA GLU A 71 -5.83 14.75 -3.81
C GLU A 71 -7.16 14.93 -4.55
N LYS A 72 -7.54 13.96 -5.40
CA LYS A 72 -8.88 13.94 -6.04
C LYS A 72 -10.02 13.83 -5.04
N ALA A 73 -9.83 13.06 -3.97
CA ALA A 73 -10.83 12.89 -2.92
C ALA A 73 -11.09 14.21 -2.17
N VAL A 74 -10.03 14.98 -1.89
CA VAL A 74 -10.14 16.32 -1.29
C VAL A 74 -10.94 17.25 -2.21
N VAL A 75 -10.63 17.26 -3.51
CA VAL A 75 -11.35 18.09 -4.50
C VAL A 75 -12.83 17.69 -4.61
N ASN A 76 -13.14 16.40 -4.51
CA ASN A 76 -14.50 15.88 -4.60
C ASN A 76 -15.30 16.03 -3.29
N GLY A 77 -14.65 16.42 -2.19
CA GLY A 77 -15.26 16.48 -0.86
C GLY A 77 -15.37 15.12 -0.14
N ASP A 78 -14.76 14.07 -0.68
CA ASP A 78 -14.68 12.74 -0.06
C ASP A 78 -13.65 12.70 1.11
N LEU A 79 -12.75 13.68 1.16
CA LEU A 79 -11.82 13.94 2.26
C LEU A 79 -11.90 15.40 2.68
N LEU A 80 -11.49 15.69 3.93
CA LEU A 80 -11.49 17.05 4.44
C LEU A 80 -10.51 17.96 3.66
N PRO A 81 -10.83 19.25 3.45
CA PRO A 81 -10.00 20.19 2.70
C PRO A 81 -8.55 20.36 3.20
N ASP A 82 -8.32 20.12 4.49
CA ASP A 82 -7.02 20.23 5.15
C ASP A 82 -6.27 18.90 5.26
N THR A 83 -6.77 17.84 4.60
CA THR A 83 -6.10 16.54 4.58
C THR A 83 -4.75 16.62 3.87
N ASP A 84 -3.68 16.30 4.58
CA ASP A 84 -2.35 16.09 3.99
C ASP A 84 -2.34 14.76 3.19
N SER A 85 -2.63 14.87 1.89
CA SER A 85 -2.73 13.73 0.98
C SER A 85 -1.39 13.02 0.79
N GLU A 86 -0.26 13.73 0.87
CA GLU A 86 1.05 13.12 0.78
C GLU A 86 1.34 12.26 2.02
N ALA A 87 1.14 12.82 3.21
CA ALA A 87 1.36 12.11 4.46
C ALA A 87 0.42 10.90 4.60
N LEU A 88 -0.85 11.06 4.22
CA LEU A 88 -1.82 9.95 4.27
C LEU A 88 -1.46 8.83 3.28
N ALA A 89 -1.04 9.19 2.05
CA ALA A 89 -0.56 8.19 1.09
C ALA A 89 0.71 7.49 1.56
N ARG A 90 1.65 8.22 2.19
CA ARG A 90 2.86 7.66 2.79
C ARG A 90 2.50 6.65 3.87
N LEU A 91 1.61 7.00 4.78
CA LEU A 91 1.16 6.15 5.87
C LEU A 91 0.54 4.84 5.34
N LEU A 92 -0.34 4.95 4.35
CA LEU A 92 -0.98 3.77 3.76
C LEU A 92 0.05 2.83 3.10
N MET A 93 1.04 3.40 2.40
CA MET A 93 2.11 2.60 1.79
C MET A 93 3.05 1.99 2.82
N VAL A 94 3.39 2.69 3.90
CA VAL A 94 4.17 2.13 5.02
C VAL A 94 3.44 0.93 5.62
N THR A 95 2.12 1.03 5.82
CA THR A 95 1.30 -0.11 6.26
C THR A 95 1.38 -1.26 5.27
N ALA A 96 1.16 -1.01 3.97
CA ALA A 96 1.23 -2.04 2.93
C ALA A 96 2.60 -2.76 2.90
N GLU A 97 3.69 -2.00 3.00
CA GLU A 97 5.06 -2.53 3.02
C GLU A 97 5.31 -3.36 4.29
N GLY A 98 4.81 -2.91 5.45
CA GLY A 98 4.83 -3.69 6.70
C GLY A 98 4.08 -5.01 6.58
N LEU A 99 2.86 -5.00 6.01
CA LEU A 99 2.08 -6.22 5.78
C LEU A 99 2.83 -7.21 4.89
N ALA A 100 3.55 -6.73 3.87
CA ALA A 100 4.38 -7.57 3.02
C ALA A 100 5.52 -8.24 3.82
N ILE A 101 6.17 -7.51 4.72
CA ILE A 101 7.24 -8.04 5.58
C ILE A 101 6.69 -9.09 6.56
N HIS A 102 5.54 -8.82 7.18
CA HIS A 102 4.92 -9.75 8.12
C HIS A 102 4.41 -11.03 7.45
N ALA A 103 3.89 -10.95 6.21
CA ALA A 103 3.52 -12.13 5.42
C ALA A 103 4.70 -13.07 5.20
N VAL A 104 5.88 -12.51 4.91
CA VAL A 104 7.13 -13.27 4.72
C VAL A 104 7.61 -13.89 6.02
N SER A 105 7.38 -13.19 7.12
CA SER A 105 7.72 -13.63 8.46
C SER A 105 6.76 -14.70 9.02
N GLY A 106 5.74 -15.10 8.24
CA GLY A 106 4.83 -16.19 8.58
C GLY A 106 3.51 -15.77 9.22
N ALA A 107 3.19 -14.47 9.25
CA ALA A 107 1.88 -14.01 9.70
C ALA A 107 0.76 -14.57 8.79
N SER A 108 -0.34 -15.00 9.40
CA SER A 108 -1.50 -15.52 8.69
C SER A 108 -2.24 -14.43 7.93
N ARG A 109 -3.02 -14.82 6.91
CA ARG A 109 -3.90 -13.89 6.18
C ARG A 109 -4.87 -13.16 7.12
N GLU A 110 -5.39 -13.84 8.13
CA GLU A 110 -6.36 -13.30 9.08
C GLU A 110 -5.74 -12.21 9.97
N GLU A 111 -4.53 -12.44 10.49
CA GLU A 111 -3.79 -11.45 11.27
C GLU A 111 -3.47 -10.21 10.43
N LEU A 112 -3.03 -10.40 9.18
CA LEU A 112 -2.74 -9.29 8.27
C LEU A 112 -3.98 -8.52 7.85
N MET A 113 -5.12 -9.20 7.66
CA MET A 113 -6.39 -8.54 7.36
C MET A 113 -6.87 -7.71 8.54
N SER A 114 -6.77 -8.24 9.76
CA SER A 114 -7.11 -7.50 10.98
C SER A 114 -6.25 -6.24 11.14
N ALA A 115 -4.96 -6.32 10.84
CA ALA A 115 -4.07 -5.17 10.84
C ALA A 115 -4.44 -4.14 9.75
N ALA A 116 -4.79 -4.61 8.54
CA ALA A 116 -5.26 -3.74 7.46
C ALA A 116 -6.56 -3.01 7.83
N ASP A 117 -7.52 -3.72 8.43
CA ASP A 117 -8.83 -3.17 8.86
C ASP A 117 -8.69 -2.09 9.93
N LEU A 118 -7.69 -2.21 10.82
CA LEU A 118 -7.36 -1.15 11.77
C LEU A 118 -6.70 0.05 11.08
N ALA A 119 -5.78 -0.21 10.15
CA ALA A 119 -5.03 0.87 9.49
C ALA A 119 -5.91 1.75 8.60
N VAL A 120 -6.92 1.19 7.92
CA VAL A 120 -7.82 1.97 7.04
C VAL A 120 -8.71 2.96 7.80
N GLN A 121 -8.91 2.77 9.10
CA GLN A 121 -9.65 3.73 9.95
C GLN A 121 -8.94 5.09 10.06
N LEU A 122 -7.64 5.14 9.73
CA LEU A 122 -6.88 6.39 9.66
C LEU A 122 -7.18 7.19 8.38
N VAL A 123 -7.83 6.57 7.39
CA VAL A 123 -8.36 7.26 6.20
C VAL A 123 -9.79 7.70 6.54
N PRO A 124 -10.10 9.00 6.55
CA PRO A 124 -11.44 9.46 6.87
C PRO A 124 -12.51 8.86 5.96
N ALA A 125 -13.60 8.38 6.56
CA ALA A 125 -14.83 7.99 5.87
C ALA A 125 -15.83 9.15 6.03
N THR A 126 -15.61 10.21 5.25
CA THR A 126 -16.53 11.35 5.14
C THR A 126 -17.62 11.12 4.10
#